data_AF-A0A959LBA4-F1
#
_entry.id   AF-A0A959LBA4-F1
#
_cell.length_a   1.000
_cell.length_b   1.000
_cell.length_c   1.000
_cell.angle_alpha   90.00
_cell.angle_beta   90.00
_cell.angle_gamma   90.00
#
_symmetry.space_group_name_H-M   'P 1'
#
loop_
_entity.id
_entity.type
_entity.pdbx_description
1 polymer ?
#
loop_
_entity_poly.entity_id
_entity_poly.type
_entity_poly.pdbx_seq_one_letter_code
_entity_poly.pdbx_strand_id
1 'polypeptide(L)'
;IDAFNKLGCKEVHVLDIRKREQSSLPNSIKLVKEANCIMFSGGDQSKITNKIGGTILHEIMMDRYKNEEGFVIAGTSAGAMAMSEEMIAGGSSTEAFVKGAVLMYHGLGLLPKLIIDTHFIQRGRFGRLAEGVAKYPKLLGLGLAEDTGVIIKEGKYGTVIGSGMIILFDAQKLTHNNENLLTEGTPMSMSNLVVHVLSNGDKFNIDTREITVLPLEAPFV
;
A
#
# COMPACT_ATOMS: atom_id res chain seq x y z
N ILE A 1 -15.48 -13.39 -7.17
CA ILE A 1 -15.29 -14.84 -7.42
C ILE A 1 -15.20 -15.09 -8.91
N ASP A 2 -16.19 -14.67 -9.70
CA ASP A 2 -16.21 -14.86 -11.17
C ASP A 2 -14.96 -14.37 -11.90
N ALA A 3 -14.38 -13.25 -11.47
CA ALA A 3 -13.12 -12.75 -12.03
C ALA A 3 -11.96 -13.75 -11.86
N PHE A 4 -11.83 -14.39 -10.70
CA PHE A 4 -10.79 -15.40 -10.45
C PHE A 4 -11.03 -16.68 -11.25
N ASN A 5 -12.30 -17.08 -11.42
CA ASN A 5 -12.65 -18.22 -12.27
C ASN A 5 -12.24 -17.96 -13.73
N LYS A 6 -12.42 -16.74 -14.24
CA LYS A 6 -11.96 -16.34 -15.59
C LYS A 6 -10.43 -16.38 -15.73
N LEU A 7 -9.69 -16.18 -14.64
CA LEU A 7 -8.23 -16.32 -14.59
C LEU A 7 -7.76 -17.78 -14.43
N GLY A 8 -8.70 -18.74 -14.38
CA GLY A 8 -8.38 -20.16 -14.25
C GLY A 8 -8.12 -20.63 -12.81
N CYS A 9 -8.41 -19.80 -11.80
CA CYS A 9 -8.37 -20.22 -10.40
C CYS A 9 -9.46 -21.27 -10.15
N LYS A 10 -9.07 -22.44 -9.63
CA LYS A 10 -9.98 -23.59 -9.43
C LYS A 10 -10.63 -23.62 -8.04
N GLU A 11 -9.93 -23.13 -7.03
CA GLU A 11 -10.37 -23.14 -5.63
C GLU A 11 -10.37 -21.72 -5.08
N VAL A 12 -11.55 -21.09 -5.06
CA VAL A 12 -11.74 -19.71 -4.61
C VAL A 12 -12.59 -19.71 -3.35
N HIS A 13 -11.97 -19.34 -2.22
CA HIS A 13 -12.64 -19.29 -0.93
C HIS A 13 -12.81 -17.84 -0.46
N VAL A 14 -14.00 -17.52 0.06
CA VAL A 14 -14.22 -16.26 0.78
C VAL A 14 -13.95 -16.50 2.26
N LEU A 15 -12.84 -15.94 2.75
CA LEU A 15 -12.50 -15.96 4.16
C LEU A 15 -13.14 -14.75 4.88
N ASP A 16 -14.36 -14.93 5.37
CA ASP A 16 -15.17 -13.87 6.00
C ASP A 16 -14.84 -13.68 7.50
N ILE A 17 -13.77 -12.93 7.78
CA ILE A 17 -13.34 -12.57 9.14
C ILE A 17 -14.09 -11.31 9.58
N ARG A 18 -15.15 -11.48 10.38
CA ARG A 18 -15.97 -10.40 10.95
C ARG A 18 -15.52 -9.98 12.35
N LYS A 19 -14.90 -10.90 13.09
CA LYS A 19 -14.35 -10.69 14.43
C LYS A 19 -12.92 -11.21 14.50
N ARG A 20 -12.09 -10.60 15.35
CA ARG A 20 -10.65 -10.90 15.45
C ARG A 20 -10.38 -12.36 15.82
N GLU A 21 -11.23 -12.97 16.64
CA GLU A 21 -11.09 -14.36 17.09
C GLU A 21 -11.19 -15.35 15.91
N GLN A 22 -11.86 -14.97 14.83
CA GLN A 22 -11.98 -15.80 13.63
C GLN A 22 -10.65 -15.97 12.90
N SER A 23 -9.70 -15.05 13.10
CA SER A 23 -8.33 -15.18 12.57
C SER A 23 -7.56 -16.33 13.22
N SER A 24 -7.98 -16.82 14.39
CA SER A 24 -7.34 -17.96 15.07
C SER A 24 -8.09 -19.27 14.88
N LEU A 25 -9.20 -19.29 14.11
CA LEU A 25 -9.95 -20.51 13.89
C LEU A 25 -9.16 -21.51 13.02
N PRO A 26 -9.22 -22.82 13.33
CA PRO A 26 -8.49 -23.84 12.56
C PRO A 26 -8.80 -23.80 11.06
N ASN A 27 -10.06 -23.55 10.68
CA ASN A 27 -10.44 -23.46 9.27
C ASN A 27 -9.84 -22.23 8.57
N SER A 28 -9.81 -21.08 9.23
CA SER A 28 -9.19 -19.85 8.69
C SER A 28 -7.71 -20.06 8.45
N ILE A 29 -7.02 -20.64 9.44
CA ILE A 29 -5.60 -20.98 9.36
C ILE A 29 -5.34 -21.97 8.22
N LYS A 30 -6.17 -23.01 8.09
CA LYS A 30 -6.04 -24.01 7.03
C LYS A 30 -6.12 -23.36 5.64
N LEU A 31 -7.16 -22.55 5.39
CA LEU A 31 -7.32 -21.85 4.12
C LEU A 31 -6.12 -20.96 3.78
N VAL A 32 -5.58 -20.25 4.77
CA VAL A 32 -4.41 -19.38 4.58
C VAL A 32 -3.11 -20.15 4.41
N LYS A 33 -3.01 -21.40 4.92
CA LYS A 33 -1.84 -22.27 4.66
C LYS A 33 -1.88 -22.93 3.29
N GLU A 34 -3.06 -23.24 2.77
CA GLU A 34 -3.23 -23.97 1.51
C GLU A 34 -3.32 -23.04 0.28
N ALA A 35 -3.68 -21.77 0.47
CA ALA A 35 -3.86 -20.83 -0.65
C ALA A 35 -2.55 -20.53 -1.40
N ASN A 36 -2.59 -20.45 -2.73
CA ASN A 36 -1.46 -19.91 -3.52
C ASN A 36 -1.45 -18.37 -3.56
N CYS A 37 -2.62 -17.76 -3.38
CA CYS A 37 -2.78 -16.31 -3.42
C CYS A 37 -3.81 -15.85 -2.37
N ILE A 38 -3.54 -14.72 -1.73
CA ILE A 38 -4.45 -14.04 -0.82
C ILE A 38 -4.75 -12.66 -1.39
N MET A 39 -6.04 -12.32 -1.52
CA MET A 39 -6.48 -11.00 -1.97
C MET A 39 -7.27 -10.29 -0.88
N PHE A 40 -6.79 -9.12 -0.47
CA PHE A 40 -7.54 -8.21 0.39
C PHE A 40 -8.45 -7.30 -0.45
N SER A 41 -9.75 -7.33 -0.17
CA SER A 41 -10.71 -6.44 -0.82
C SER A 41 -10.57 -4.99 -0.36
N GLY A 42 -11.31 -4.09 -1.01
CA GLY A 42 -11.54 -2.73 -0.51
C GLY A 42 -12.41 -2.69 0.75
N GLY A 43 -12.71 -1.47 1.21
CA GLY A 43 -13.50 -1.22 2.42
C GLY A 43 -12.78 -0.26 3.35
N ASP A 44 -12.52 -0.71 4.57
CA ASP A 44 -11.86 0.06 5.62
C ASP A 44 -10.59 -0.69 6.05
N GLN A 45 -9.45 -0.06 5.83
CA GLN A 45 -8.11 -0.62 6.07
C GLN A 45 -7.86 -0.85 7.57
N SER A 46 -8.38 0.01 8.44
CA SER A 46 -8.29 -0.16 9.89
C SER A 46 -9.10 -1.39 10.35
N LYS A 47 -10.22 -1.69 9.68
CA LYS A 47 -10.98 -2.92 9.95
C LYS A 47 -10.23 -4.19 9.55
N ILE A 48 -9.36 -4.15 8.54
CA ILE A 48 -8.51 -5.27 8.14
C ILE A 48 -7.44 -5.49 9.21
N THR A 49 -6.70 -4.44 9.56
CA THR A 49 -5.58 -4.52 10.50
C THR A 49 -6.04 -4.88 11.92
N ASN A 50 -7.17 -4.34 12.39
CA ASN A 50 -7.72 -4.67 13.70
C ASN A 50 -8.13 -6.14 13.83
N LYS A 51 -8.57 -6.78 12.74
CA LYS A 51 -9.01 -8.19 12.77
C LYS A 51 -7.88 -9.17 12.52
N ILE A 52 -6.89 -8.79 11.70
CA ILE A 52 -5.86 -9.71 11.22
C ILE A 52 -4.50 -9.38 11.86
N GLY A 53 -4.11 -8.11 11.93
CA GLY A 53 -2.79 -7.67 12.40
C GLY A 53 -2.41 -8.25 13.75
N GLY A 54 -1.22 -8.84 13.85
CA GLY A 54 -0.70 -9.48 15.07
C GLY A 54 -1.46 -10.74 15.52
N THR A 55 -2.22 -11.40 14.65
CA THR A 55 -2.81 -12.72 14.92
C THR A 55 -1.94 -13.83 14.32
N ILE A 56 -2.17 -15.08 14.72
CA ILE A 56 -1.52 -16.25 14.11
C ILE A 56 -1.75 -16.32 12.59
N LEU A 57 -2.92 -15.87 12.11
CA LEU A 57 -3.18 -15.78 10.67
C LEU A 57 -2.20 -14.85 9.98
N HIS A 58 -1.95 -13.69 10.60
CA HIS A 58 -1.03 -12.69 10.08
C HIS A 58 0.41 -13.17 10.10
N GLU A 59 0.82 -13.84 11.17
CA GLU A 59 2.15 -14.45 11.26
C GLU A 59 2.38 -15.46 10.13
N ILE A 60 1.39 -16.34 9.86
CA ILE A 60 1.46 -17.30 8.75
C ILE A 60 1.52 -16.57 7.40
N MET A 61 0.69 -15.56 7.17
CA MET A 61 0.73 -14.77 5.93
C MET A 61 2.11 -14.15 5.71
N MET A 62 2.70 -13.55 6.77
CA MET A 62 4.01 -12.91 6.74
C MET A 62 5.14 -13.91 6.48
N ASP A 63 5.09 -15.08 7.12
CA ASP A 63 6.06 -16.15 6.93
C ASP A 63 6.03 -16.67 5.49
N ARG A 64 4.85 -17.03 4.98
CA ARG A 64 4.67 -17.51 3.60
C ARG A 64 5.09 -16.47 2.58
N TYR A 65 4.70 -15.20 2.76
CA TYR A 65 5.10 -14.11 1.87
C TYR A 65 6.62 -13.91 1.78
N LYS A 66 7.35 -14.15 2.87
CA LYS A 66 8.81 -14.01 2.90
C LYS A 66 9.54 -15.24 2.39
N ASN A 67 9.00 -16.43 2.65
CA ASN A 67 9.75 -17.69 2.56
C ASN A 67 9.26 -18.64 1.46
N GLU A 68 8.09 -18.42 0.86
CA GLU A 68 7.50 -19.32 -0.16
C GLU A 68 7.53 -18.68 -1.55
N GLU A 69 8.27 -19.30 -2.46
CA GLU A 69 8.33 -18.87 -3.86
C GLU A 69 6.96 -19.03 -4.54
N GLY A 70 6.52 -17.99 -5.25
CA GLY A 70 5.25 -18.00 -5.97
C GLY A 70 4.01 -17.72 -5.12
N PHE A 71 4.14 -17.56 -3.81
CA PHE A 71 3.02 -17.12 -2.96
C PHE A 71 2.76 -15.62 -3.14
N VAL A 72 1.50 -15.27 -3.46
CA VAL A 72 1.12 -13.89 -3.78
C VAL A 72 0.17 -13.33 -2.74
N ILE A 73 0.43 -12.11 -2.28
CA ILE A 73 -0.54 -11.30 -1.54
C ILE A 73 -0.88 -10.07 -2.38
N ALA A 74 -2.16 -9.88 -2.66
CA ALA A 74 -2.70 -8.77 -3.42
C ALA A 74 -3.71 -7.98 -2.58
N GLY A 75 -3.94 -6.72 -2.94
CA GLY A 75 -4.84 -5.84 -2.22
C GLY A 75 -5.35 -4.72 -3.13
N THR A 76 -6.62 -4.35 -2.98
CA THR A 76 -7.21 -3.21 -3.69
C THR A 76 -7.79 -2.21 -2.71
N SER A 77 -7.66 -0.91 -3.01
CA SER A 77 -8.14 0.18 -2.15
C SER A 77 -7.63 0.01 -0.70
N ALA A 78 -8.53 -0.18 0.27
CA ALA A 78 -8.17 -0.47 1.66
C ALA A 78 -7.20 -1.64 1.83
N GLY A 79 -7.35 -2.70 1.04
CA GLY A 79 -6.46 -3.86 1.06
C GLY A 79 -5.02 -3.51 0.67
N ALA A 80 -4.83 -2.59 -0.30
CA ALA A 80 -3.50 -2.11 -0.67
C ALA A 80 -2.91 -1.21 0.43
N MET A 81 -3.72 -0.30 0.98
CA MET A 81 -3.29 0.59 2.07
C MET A 81 -2.83 -0.21 3.30
N ALA A 82 -3.56 -1.27 3.65
CA ALA A 82 -3.25 -2.16 4.76
C ALA A 82 -1.93 -2.92 4.63
N MET A 83 -1.31 -2.98 3.44
CA MET A 83 0.00 -3.62 3.26
C MET A 83 1.15 -2.80 3.87
N SER A 84 0.98 -1.49 4.03
CA SER A 84 1.98 -0.59 4.62
C SER A 84 2.25 -0.97 6.08
N GLU A 85 3.40 -0.58 6.64
CA GLU A 85 3.59 -0.58 8.10
C GLU A 85 3.02 0.71 8.70
N GLU A 86 3.45 1.86 8.20
CA GLU A 86 2.84 3.15 8.47
C GLU A 86 1.72 3.41 7.45
N MET A 87 0.48 3.26 7.91
CA MET A 87 -0.71 3.26 7.06
C MET A 87 -1.54 4.52 7.28
N ILE A 88 -1.98 5.15 6.19
CA ILE A 88 -2.99 6.21 6.24
C ILE A 88 -4.34 5.57 6.63
N ALA A 89 -4.85 5.85 7.82
CA ALA A 89 -6.13 5.37 8.33
C ALA A 89 -7.31 6.29 7.95
N GLY A 90 -7.01 7.55 7.62
CA GLY A 90 -8.03 8.54 7.31
C GLY A 90 -7.42 9.92 7.15
N GLY A 91 -8.27 10.92 7.11
CA GLY A 91 -7.84 12.31 6.99
C GLY A 91 -8.37 13.02 5.76
N SER A 92 -8.41 14.33 5.88
CA SER A 92 -8.98 15.25 4.90
C SER A 92 -7.98 15.58 3.80
N SER A 93 -8.43 15.56 2.55
CA SER A 93 -7.58 15.99 1.41
C SER A 93 -7.55 17.50 1.27
N THR A 94 -8.59 18.20 1.73
CA THR A 94 -8.71 19.66 1.65
C THR A 94 -7.97 20.38 2.78
N GLU A 95 -7.84 19.74 3.93
CA GLU A 95 -7.13 20.29 5.10
C GLU A 95 -5.70 19.74 5.22
N ALA A 96 -5.26 18.94 4.24
CA ALA A 96 -3.91 18.41 4.24
C ALA A 96 -2.87 19.54 4.32
N PHE A 97 -1.74 19.25 4.97
CA PHE A 97 -0.74 20.23 5.41
C PHE A 97 -1.13 21.11 6.59
N VAL A 98 -2.26 20.84 7.23
CA VAL A 98 -2.48 21.25 8.62
C VAL A 98 -2.13 20.05 9.50
N LYS A 99 -1.11 20.18 10.36
CA LYS A 99 -0.63 19.04 11.15
C LYS A 99 -1.78 18.36 11.90
N GLY A 100 -1.92 17.06 11.70
CA GLY A 100 -2.98 16.24 12.31
C GLY A 100 -4.20 16.05 11.42
N ALA A 101 -4.24 16.65 10.23
CA ALA A 101 -5.30 16.42 9.24
C ALA A 101 -5.24 15.00 8.65
N VAL A 102 -4.08 14.34 8.71
CA VAL A 102 -3.89 12.95 8.26
C VAL A 102 -3.73 12.01 9.45
N LEU A 103 -4.63 11.02 9.50
CA LEU A 103 -4.60 9.99 10.54
C LEU A 103 -3.73 8.83 10.07
N MET A 104 -2.67 8.55 10.84
CA MET A 104 -1.77 7.41 10.61
C MET A 104 -2.08 6.30 11.61
N TYR A 105 -1.91 5.05 11.19
CA TYR A 105 -2.09 3.86 11.99
C TYR A 105 -1.14 2.75 11.54
N HIS A 106 -1.07 1.64 12.29
CA HIS A 106 -0.25 0.51 11.90
C HIS A 106 -1.01 -0.43 10.95
N GLY A 107 -0.40 -0.70 9.81
CA GLY A 107 -0.86 -1.67 8.83
C GLY A 107 -0.40 -3.10 9.15
N LEU A 108 -0.40 -3.96 8.14
CA LEU A 108 0.07 -5.35 8.22
C LEU A 108 1.60 -5.45 8.07
N GLY A 109 2.27 -4.40 7.57
CA GLY A 109 3.74 -4.40 7.45
C GLY A 109 4.28 -5.40 6.42
N LEU A 110 3.48 -5.73 5.40
CA LEU A 110 3.90 -6.52 4.23
C LEU A 110 4.88 -5.72 3.35
N LEU A 111 4.72 -4.40 3.33
CA LEU A 111 5.52 -3.44 2.57
C LEU A 111 5.97 -2.31 3.51
N PRO A 112 6.88 -2.59 4.47
CA PRO A 112 7.19 -1.66 5.56
C PRO A 112 7.87 -0.37 5.11
N LYS A 113 8.43 -0.36 3.89
CA LYS A 113 9.13 0.79 3.31
C LYS A 113 8.23 1.72 2.49
N LEU A 114 6.93 1.42 2.40
CA LEU A 114 5.94 2.17 1.64
C LEU A 114 4.84 2.73 2.55
N ILE A 115 4.39 3.95 2.24
CA ILE A 115 3.10 4.50 2.66
C ILE A 115 2.21 4.51 1.43
N ILE A 116 1.12 3.75 1.45
CA ILE A 116 0.24 3.59 0.29
C ILE A 116 -1.03 4.42 0.47
N ASP A 117 -1.37 5.19 -0.56
CA ASP A 117 -2.67 5.85 -0.69
C ASP A 117 -3.36 5.44 -2.01
N THR A 118 -4.67 5.22 -1.97
CA THR A 118 -5.47 4.73 -3.11
C THR A 118 -6.54 5.72 -3.52
N HIS A 119 -7.12 5.56 -4.71
CA HIS A 119 -8.05 6.54 -5.31
C HIS A 119 -7.40 7.93 -5.40
N PHE A 120 -6.09 7.94 -5.63
CA PHE A 120 -5.23 9.05 -5.27
C PHE A 120 -5.57 10.33 -6.04
N ILE A 121 -5.63 10.22 -7.37
CA ILE A 121 -5.92 11.33 -8.27
C ILE A 121 -7.36 11.80 -8.13
N GLN A 122 -8.31 10.86 -8.25
CA GLN A 122 -9.75 11.16 -8.25
C GLN A 122 -10.20 11.90 -6.99
N ARG A 123 -9.57 11.64 -5.84
CA ARG A 123 -9.90 12.26 -4.55
C ARG A 123 -8.97 13.41 -4.15
N GLY A 124 -8.04 13.83 -5.01
CA GLY A 124 -7.12 14.94 -4.73
C GLY A 124 -6.21 14.69 -3.53
N ARG A 125 -5.76 13.44 -3.31
CA ARG A 125 -5.07 13.02 -2.08
C ARG A 125 -3.58 13.38 -2.03
N PHE A 126 -3.13 14.30 -2.90
CA PHE A 126 -1.74 14.77 -2.95
C PHE A 126 -1.25 15.21 -1.58
N GLY A 127 -1.94 16.19 -0.97
CA GLY A 127 -1.51 16.74 0.32
C GLY A 127 -1.50 15.69 1.43
N ARG A 128 -2.43 14.74 1.37
CA ARG A 128 -2.54 13.70 2.39
C ARG A 128 -1.33 12.75 2.38
N LEU A 129 -0.94 12.27 1.21
CA LEU A 129 0.24 11.42 1.09
C LEU A 129 1.53 12.22 1.37
N ALA A 130 1.56 13.48 0.94
CA ALA A 130 2.65 14.41 1.21
C ALA A 130 2.87 14.62 2.72
N GLU A 131 1.81 14.81 3.51
CA GLU A 131 1.87 14.87 4.98
C GLU A 131 2.31 13.52 5.59
N GLY A 132 1.84 12.40 5.04
CA GLY A 132 2.29 11.06 5.42
C GLY A 132 3.80 10.89 5.29
N VAL A 133 4.38 11.24 4.14
CA VAL A 133 5.85 11.16 3.95
C VAL A 133 6.60 12.24 4.72
N ALA A 134 6.00 13.40 5.00
CA ALA A 134 6.62 14.40 5.86
C ALA A 134 6.77 13.89 7.30
N LYS A 135 5.79 13.12 7.81
CA LYS A 135 5.87 12.46 9.12
C LYS A 135 6.88 11.31 9.13
N TYR A 136 7.01 10.58 8.01
CA TYR A 136 7.94 9.45 7.87
C TYR A 136 8.86 9.60 6.64
N PRO A 137 9.83 10.53 6.66
CA PRO A 137 10.61 10.91 5.48
C PRO A 137 11.55 9.82 4.95
N LYS A 138 11.69 8.70 5.68
CA LYS A 138 12.46 7.52 5.25
C LYS A 138 11.63 6.57 4.38
N LEU A 139 10.30 6.70 4.35
CA LEU A 139 9.42 5.83 3.59
C LEU A 139 9.11 6.43 2.22
N LEU A 140 8.85 5.58 1.21
CA LEU A 140 8.34 6.05 -0.08
C LEU A 140 6.83 6.23 0.04
N GLY A 141 6.30 7.38 -0.37
CA GLY A 141 4.86 7.49 -0.60
C GLY A 141 4.50 6.91 -1.97
N LEU A 142 3.44 6.10 -2.02
CA LEU A 142 2.89 5.52 -3.24
C LEU A 142 1.41 5.90 -3.37
N GLY A 143 1.11 6.84 -4.25
CA GLY A 143 -0.24 7.21 -4.64
C GLY A 143 -0.69 6.36 -5.83
N LEU A 144 -1.66 5.47 -5.62
CA LEU A 144 -2.27 4.63 -6.65
C LEU A 144 -3.52 5.29 -7.23
N ALA A 145 -3.52 5.55 -8.54
CA ALA A 145 -4.73 5.93 -9.26
C ALA A 145 -5.72 4.75 -9.37
N GLU A 146 -6.92 5.02 -9.87
CA GLU A 146 -7.87 3.95 -10.22
C GLU A 146 -7.33 3.10 -11.36
N ASP A 147 -7.79 1.84 -11.43
CA ASP A 147 -7.40 0.87 -12.46
C ASP A 147 -5.89 0.74 -12.70
N THR A 148 -5.10 0.92 -11.63
CA THR A 148 -3.65 0.88 -11.63
C THR A 148 -3.16 0.05 -10.44
N GLY A 149 -2.13 -0.76 -10.66
CA GLY A 149 -1.47 -1.56 -9.65
C GLY A 149 0.05 -1.47 -9.73
N VAL A 150 0.70 -2.03 -8.72
CA VAL A 150 2.15 -2.24 -8.74
C VAL A 150 2.43 -3.68 -8.36
N ILE A 151 3.15 -4.39 -9.21
CA ILE A 151 3.71 -5.70 -8.88
C ILE A 151 5.01 -5.45 -8.14
N ILE A 152 5.12 -5.93 -6.90
CA ILE A 152 6.34 -5.81 -6.09
C ILE A 152 6.97 -7.20 -5.98
N LYS A 153 8.23 -7.31 -6.43
CA LYS A 153 9.04 -8.52 -6.30
C LYS A 153 10.17 -8.29 -5.32
N GLU A 154 10.50 -9.33 -4.56
CA GLU A 154 11.57 -9.34 -3.55
C GLU A 154 11.45 -8.19 -2.51
N GLY A 155 10.23 -7.69 -2.30
CA GLY A 155 9.95 -6.56 -1.41
C GLY A 155 10.59 -5.22 -1.82
N LYS A 156 11.19 -5.11 -3.02
CA LYS A 156 11.98 -3.93 -3.43
C LYS A 156 11.75 -3.47 -4.87
N TYR A 157 11.43 -4.36 -5.80
CA TYR A 157 11.29 -4.01 -7.22
C TYR A 157 9.82 -3.83 -7.59
N GLY A 158 9.39 -2.58 -7.81
CA GLY A 158 8.06 -2.25 -8.27
C GLY A 158 7.98 -2.17 -9.79
N THR A 159 6.95 -2.75 -10.40
CA THR A 159 6.57 -2.57 -11.81
C THR A 159 5.13 -2.10 -11.86
N VAL A 160 4.88 -0.98 -12.53
CA VAL A 160 3.54 -0.41 -12.69
C VAL A 160 2.75 -1.22 -13.70
N ILE A 161 1.49 -1.52 -13.39
CA ILE A 161 0.55 -2.20 -14.28
C ILE A 161 -0.78 -1.45 -14.31
N GLY A 162 -1.53 -1.59 -15.40
CA GLY A 162 -2.88 -1.04 -15.56
C GLY A 162 -2.94 0.20 -16.44
N SER A 163 -4.12 0.81 -16.52
CA SER A 163 -4.42 1.86 -17.50
C SER A 163 -4.08 3.28 -17.02
N GLY A 164 -3.92 3.47 -15.71
CA GLY A 164 -3.62 4.75 -15.11
C GLY A 164 -2.14 4.95 -14.79
N MET A 165 -1.88 5.58 -13.65
CA MET A 165 -0.54 5.97 -13.21
C MET A 165 -0.40 5.85 -11.71
N ILE A 166 0.85 5.76 -11.26
CA ILE A 166 1.20 5.93 -9.87
C ILE A 166 1.97 7.23 -9.68
N ILE A 167 1.86 7.80 -8.49
CA ILE A 167 2.66 8.95 -8.08
C ILE A 167 3.51 8.56 -6.88
N LEU A 168 4.82 8.60 -7.03
CA LEU A 168 5.78 8.35 -5.96
C LEU A 168 6.19 9.66 -5.29
N PHE A 169 6.28 9.63 -3.97
CA PHE A 169 6.71 10.74 -3.13
C PHE A 169 7.99 10.33 -2.40
N ASP A 170 9.12 10.90 -2.82
CA ASP A 170 10.42 10.67 -2.19
C ASP A 170 10.84 11.89 -1.34
N ALA A 171 10.76 11.69 -0.03
CA ALA A 171 11.11 12.69 0.98
C ALA A 171 12.58 12.59 1.44
N GLN A 172 13.40 11.72 0.85
CA GLN A 172 14.78 11.51 1.29
C GLN A 172 15.67 12.74 1.07
N LYS A 173 15.31 13.61 0.12
CA LYS A 173 16.05 14.83 -0.23
C LYS A 173 15.43 16.11 0.34
N LEU A 174 14.47 16.03 1.25
CA LEU A 174 13.88 17.22 1.86
C LEU A 174 14.96 18.11 2.47
N THR A 175 14.96 19.39 2.11
CA THR A 175 15.87 20.40 2.67
C THR A 175 15.26 21.16 3.84
N HIS A 176 13.93 21.09 3.96
CA HIS A 176 13.15 21.64 5.05
C HIS A 176 11.94 20.73 5.30
N ASN A 177 11.63 20.50 6.57
CA ASN A 177 10.43 19.79 7.02
C ASN A 177 10.20 20.14 8.50
N ASN A 178 9.09 20.81 8.81
CA ASN A 178 8.77 21.20 10.18
C ASN A 178 7.70 20.33 10.84
N GLU A 179 7.25 19.24 10.21
CA GLU A 179 6.16 18.38 10.69
C GLU A 179 6.34 18.01 12.18
N ASN A 180 7.53 17.55 12.56
CA ASN A 180 7.81 17.07 13.91
C ASN A 180 7.89 18.19 14.97
N LEU A 181 8.06 19.46 14.56
CA LEU A 181 8.20 20.62 15.45
C LEU A 181 6.87 21.31 15.75
N LEU A 182 5.87 21.15 14.88
CA LEU A 182 4.60 21.88 14.98
C LEU A 182 3.65 21.24 16.00
N THR A 183 2.71 22.05 16.50
CA THR A 183 1.51 21.56 17.19
C THR A 183 0.40 21.23 16.19
N GLU A 184 -0.52 20.34 16.55
CA GLU A 184 -1.68 20.03 15.72
C GLU A 184 -2.49 21.31 15.41
N GLY A 185 -3.12 21.35 14.23
CA GLY A 185 -3.84 22.52 13.74
C GLY A 185 -2.95 23.61 13.13
N THR A 186 -1.63 23.40 13.06
CA THR A 186 -0.70 24.38 12.49
C THR A 186 -0.36 24.05 11.04
N PRO A 187 -0.36 25.03 10.12
CA PRO A 187 0.12 24.83 8.76
C PRO A 187 1.58 24.38 8.74
N MET A 188 1.86 23.32 7.99
CA MET A 188 3.20 22.78 7.81
C MET A 188 3.83 23.23 6.50
N SER A 189 5.15 23.13 6.44
CA SER A 189 5.90 23.35 5.21
C SER A 189 7.03 22.33 5.08
N MET A 190 7.28 21.93 3.86
CA MET A 190 8.44 21.14 3.48
C MET A 190 8.97 21.62 2.13
N SER A 191 10.25 21.41 1.88
CA SER A 191 10.91 21.85 0.65
C SER A 191 11.75 20.72 0.06
N ASN A 192 11.83 20.70 -1.26
CA ASN A 192 12.56 19.69 -2.05
C ASN A 192 11.99 18.27 -1.95
N LEU A 193 10.65 18.15 -1.91
CA LEU A 193 9.95 16.87 -2.08
C LEU A 193 10.06 16.44 -3.55
N VAL A 194 10.62 15.26 -3.80
CA VAL A 194 10.72 14.71 -5.15
C VAL A 194 9.46 13.91 -5.48
N VAL A 195 8.87 14.18 -6.63
CA VAL A 195 7.66 13.50 -7.11
C VAL A 195 7.94 12.86 -8.46
N HIS A 196 7.61 11.58 -8.60
CA HIS A 196 7.66 10.85 -9.87
C HIS A 196 6.26 10.42 -10.28
N VAL A 197 5.93 10.55 -11.56
CA VAL A 197 4.68 10.03 -12.14
C VAL A 197 5.07 8.90 -13.09
N LEU A 198 4.60 7.69 -12.81
CA LEU A 198 4.96 6.49 -13.55
C LEU A 198 3.71 5.83 -14.13
N SER A 199 3.85 5.29 -15.34
CA SER A 199 2.78 4.65 -16.09
C SER A 199 3.09 3.18 -16.35
N ASN A 200 2.17 2.48 -17.01
CA ASN A 200 2.30 1.04 -17.27
C ASN A 200 3.69 0.64 -17.78
N GLY A 201 4.29 -0.37 -17.16
CA GLY A 201 5.60 -0.88 -17.51
C GLY A 201 6.77 -0.18 -16.82
N ASP A 202 6.64 1.08 -16.41
CA ASP A 202 7.68 1.79 -15.66
C ASP A 202 8.01 1.05 -14.36
N LYS A 203 9.28 1.14 -13.95
CA LYS A 203 9.80 0.43 -12.79
C LYS A 203 10.44 1.37 -11.80
N PHE A 204 10.45 0.95 -10.55
CA PHE A 204 11.16 1.64 -9.48
C PHE A 204 11.75 0.66 -8.47
N ASN A 205 12.83 1.09 -7.81
CA ASN A 205 13.38 0.40 -6.66
C ASN A 205 13.01 1.14 -5.38
N ILE A 206 12.35 0.45 -4.45
CA ILE A 206 11.88 1.00 -3.18
C ILE A 206 13.07 1.47 -2.32
N ASP A 207 14.22 0.78 -2.38
CA ASP A 207 15.38 1.06 -1.54
C ASP A 207 16.28 2.14 -2.12
N THR A 208 16.64 2.02 -3.40
CA THR A 208 17.56 2.97 -4.07
C THR A 208 16.86 4.23 -4.57
N ARG A 209 15.52 4.23 -4.63
CA ARG A 209 14.69 5.28 -5.24
C ARG A 209 14.91 5.45 -6.74
N GLU A 210 15.62 4.52 -7.38
CA GLU A 210 15.91 4.59 -8.81
C GLU A 210 14.65 4.29 -9.62
N ILE A 211 14.45 5.08 -10.67
CA ILE A 211 13.35 4.94 -11.62
C ILE A 211 13.91 4.45 -12.95
N THR A 212 13.23 3.48 -13.55
CA THR A 212 13.49 3.03 -14.91
C THR A 212 12.23 3.23 -15.73
N VAL A 213 12.27 4.21 -16.64
CA VAL A 213 11.19 4.48 -17.59
C VAL A 213 11.34 3.54 -18.78
N LEU A 214 10.29 2.81 -19.13
CA LEU A 214 10.35 1.92 -20.29
C LEU A 214 10.23 2.70 -21.60
N PRO A 215 10.91 2.27 -22.69
CA PRO A 215 10.74 2.87 -23.99
C PRO A 215 9.28 2.76 -24.46
N LEU A 216 8.85 3.72 -25.28
CA LEU A 216 7.48 3.81 -25.82
C LEU A 216 7.04 2.55 -26.61
N GLU A 217 8.00 1.78 -27.10
CA GLU A 217 7.80 0.56 -27.90
C GLU A 217 7.69 -0.71 -27.04
N ALA A 218 7.87 -0.60 -25.72
CA ALA A 218 7.74 -1.75 -24.84
C ALA A 218 6.28 -2.27 -24.81
N PRO A 219 6.06 -3.59 -24.83
CA PRO A 219 4.72 -4.14 -24.72
C PRO A 219 4.09 -3.78 -23.37
N PHE A 220 2.78 -3.55 -23.36
CA PHE A 220 2.03 -3.42 -22.12
C PHE A 220 2.19 -4.70 -21.29
N VAL A 221 2.62 -4.54 -20.03
CA VAL A 221 2.72 -5.61 -19.04
C VAL A 221 1.33 -6.08 -18.60
#